data_AF-A0A9J6EII5-F1
#
_entry.id   AF-A0A9J6EII5-F1
#
_cell.length_a   1.000
_cell.length_b   1.000
_cell.length_c   1.000
_cell.angle_alpha   90.00
_cell.angle_beta   90.00
_cell.angle_gamma   90.00
#
_symmetry.space_group_name_H-M   'P 1'
#
loop_
_entity.id
_entity.type
_entity.pdbx_description
1 polymer ?
#
loop_
_entity_poly.entity_id
_entity_poly.type
_entity_poly.pdbx_seq_one_letter_code
_entity_poly.pdbx_strand_id
1 'polypeptide(L)'
;MNYGTDRSEVICRTYVRKTLISEKVAYNLEDAKQVLDCAESLHPCRGAGRAKDFTYDVLTKKLEQQISHSDGLVFSVTCKGAVKQQGSSCISCKYVRKVILTRKSYLKRKSEETQSPPNCGS
;
A
#
# COMPACT_ATOMS: atom_id res chain seq x y z
N MET A 1 -4.39 55.23 -4.44
CA MET A 1 -5.09 54.03 -4.96
C MET A 1 -4.29 52.82 -4.51
N ASN A 2 -4.76 52.13 -3.46
CA ASN A 2 -4.12 50.92 -2.97
C ASN A 2 -4.70 49.74 -3.76
N TYR A 3 -3.91 49.17 -4.67
CA TYR A 3 -4.24 47.88 -5.27
C TYR A 3 -4.08 46.82 -4.18
N GLY A 4 -5.20 46.36 -3.63
CA GLY A 4 -5.21 45.17 -2.78
C GLY A 4 -4.70 44.01 -3.61
N THR A 5 -3.54 43.47 -3.25
CA THR A 5 -3.06 42.19 -3.77
C THR A 5 -3.96 41.09 -3.23
N ASP A 6 -5.08 40.86 -3.91
CA ASP A 6 -5.90 39.68 -3.75
C ASP A 6 -5.12 38.51 -4.36
N ARG A 7 -4.18 37.95 -3.59
CA ARG A 7 -3.51 36.70 -3.97
C ARG A 7 -4.52 35.59 -3.79
N SER A 8 -5.24 35.27 -4.86
CA SER A 8 -6.21 34.17 -4.85
C SER A 8 -5.49 32.88 -4.48
N GLU A 9 -5.73 32.38 -3.27
CA GLU A 9 -5.18 31.13 -2.78
C GLU A 9 -5.85 29.96 -3.51
N VAL A 10 -5.05 29.08 -4.11
CA VAL A 10 -5.54 27.88 -4.79
C VAL A 10 -5.14 26.64 -3.98
N ILE A 11 -6.12 25.84 -3.55
CA ILE A 11 -5.86 24.58 -2.87
C ILE A 11 -5.62 23.49 -3.91
N CYS A 12 -4.39 22.99 -3.99
CA CYS A 12 -4.01 21.89 -4.85
C CYS A 12 -4.06 20.57 -4.09
N ARG A 13 -4.89 19.64 -4.56
CA ARG A 13 -5.03 18.28 -3.99
C ARG A 13 -4.50 17.24 -4.96
N THR A 14 -3.60 16.40 -4.49
CA THR A 14 -2.99 15.33 -5.29
C THR A 14 -3.56 13.98 -4.90
N TYR A 15 -4.22 13.32 -5.83
CA TYR A 15 -4.82 12.01 -5.63
C TYR A 15 -4.09 10.93 -6.42
N VAL A 16 -3.72 9.84 -5.76
CA VAL A 16 -3.19 8.63 -6.42
C VAL A 16 -4.12 7.47 -6.07
N ARG A 17 -4.73 6.86 -7.09
CA ARG A 17 -5.74 5.79 -6.92
C ARG A 17 -6.83 6.14 -5.90
N LYS A 18 -7.45 7.33 -6.05
CA LYS A 18 -8.50 7.86 -5.16
C LYS A 18 -8.06 8.12 -3.70
N THR A 19 -6.79 7.93 -3.37
CA THR A 19 -6.23 8.30 -2.06
C THR A 19 -5.61 9.69 -2.15
N LEU A 20 -6.02 10.58 -1.25
CA LEU A 20 -5.39 11.90 -1.09
C LEU A 20 -3.98 11.71 -0.53
N ILE A 21 -2.97 12.15 -1.29
CA ILE A 21 -1.55 12.02 -0.92
C ILE A 21 -1.02 13.32 -0.31
N SER A 22 -1.42 14.44 -0.88
CA SER A 22 -1.01 15.77 -0.42
C SER A 22 -2.08 16.81 -0.72
N GLU A 23 -2.16 17.80 0.16
CA GLU A 23 -2.89 19.04 -0.02
C GLU A 23 -1.89 20.18 0.21
N LYS A 24 -1.78 21.10 -0.73
CA LYS A 24 -0.88 22.26 -0.68
C LYS A 24 -1.62 23.50 -1.18
N VAL A 25 -1.32 24.66 -0.61
CA VAL A 25 -1.81 25.95 -1.10
C VAL A 25 -0.79 26.51 -2.09
N ALA A 26 -1.27 26.92 -3.26
CA ALA A 26 -0.49 27.63 -4.27
C ALA A 26 -0.95 29.08 -4.34
N TYR A 27 0.00 30.00 -4.23
CA TYR A 27 -0.23 31.45 -4.29
C TYR A 27 0.15 32.05 -5.65
N ASN A 28 0.89 31.30 -6.45
CA ASN A 28 1.39 31.71 -7.76
C ASN A 28 1.67 30.48 -8.64
N LEU A 29 2.05 30.74 -9.90
CA LEU A 29 2.33 29.68 -10.88
C LEU A 29 3.52 28.78 -10.50
N GLU A 30 4.53 29.32 -9.80
CA GLU A 30 5.70 28.56 -9.39
C GLU A 30 5.34 27.53 -8.31
N ASP A 31 4.51 27.93 -7.33
CA ASP A 31 3.97 26.99 -6.32
C ASP A 31 3.18 25.87 -7.00
N ALA A 32 2.36 26.20 -7.99
CA ALA A 32 1.57 25.22 -8.73
C ALA A 32 2.46 24.24 -9.52
N LYS A 33 3.54 24.71 -10.16
CA LYS A 33 4.53 23.84 -10.83
C LYS A 33 5.20 22.89 -9.85
N GLN A 34 5.61 23.38 -8.68
CA GLN A 34 6.21 22.51 -7.65
C GLN A 34 5.24 21.43 -7.17
N VAL A 35 3.94 21.72 -7.09
CA VAL A 35 2.92 20.69 -6.79
C VAL A 35 2.84 19.64 -7.90
N LEU A 36 2.87 20.06 -9.16
CA LEU A 36 2.86 19.17 -10.32
C LEU A 36 4.11 18.28 -10.36
N ASP A 37 5.31 18.85 -10.19
CA ASP A 37 6.57 18.09 -10.16
C ASP A 37 6.58 17.07 -9.02
N CYS A 38 6.07 17.48 -7.83
CA CYS A 38 5.88 16.56 -6.72
C CYS A 38 4.93 15.42 -7.10
N ALA A 39 3.81 15.72 -7.77
CA ALA A 39 2.82 14.74 -8.19
C ALA A 39 3.38 13.77 -9.24
N GLU A 40 4.18 14.25 -10.19
CA GLU A 40 4.83 13.43 -11.21
C GLU A 40 5.82 12.42 -10.61
N SER A 41 6.49 12.80 -9.52
CA SER A 41 7.38 11.89 -8.77
C SER A 41 6.67 10.79 -7.98
N LEU A 42 5.33 10.82 -7.90
CA LEU A 42 4.55 9.83 -7.17
C LEU A 42 4.10 8.69 -8.07
N HIS A 43 4.45 7.46 -7.67
CA HIS A 43 3.98 6.25 -8.33
C HIS A 43 2.95 5.51 -7.46
N PRO A 44 1.93 4.87 -8.07
CA PRO A 44 1.01 4.04 -7.31
C PRO A 44 1.71 2.89 -6.60
N CYS A 45 1.35 2.66 -5.33
CA CYS A 45 1.83 1.50 -4.58
C CYS A 45 1.39 0.19 -5.27
N ARG A 46 2.29 -0.79 -5.42
CA ARG A 46 1.95 -2.11 -6.00
C ARG A 46 1.17 -3.04 -5.07
N GLY A 47 0.90 -2.61 -3.84
CA GLY A 47 0.24 -3.45 -2.83
C GLY A 47 1.16 -4.54 -2.27
N ALA A 48 0.61 -5.41 -1.45
CA ALA A 48 1.27 -6.59 -0.90
C ALA A 48 1.44 -7.69 -1.96
N GLY A 49 0.57 -7.76 -2.97
CA GLY A 49 0.58 -8.75 -4.05
C GLY A 49 -0.79 -8.88 -4.71
N ARG A 50 -0.98 -9.90 -5.56
CA ARG A 50 -2.27 -10.16 -6.19
C ARG A 50 -3.17 -10.92 -5.23
N ALA A 51 -4.48 -10.62 -5.23
CA ALA A 51 -5.46 -11.28 -4.37
C ALA A 51 -5.46 -12.81 -4.55
N LYS A 52 -5.27 -13.31 -5.79
CA LYS A 52 -5.17 -14.74 -6.08
C LYS A 52 -4.00 -15.45 -5.38
N ASP A 53 -2.95 -14.71 -5.01
CA ASP A 53 -1.78 -15.27 -4.34
C ASP A 53 -2.04 -15.46 -2.82
N PHE A 54 -3.15 -14.89 -2.33
CA PHE A 54 -3.56 -14.83 -0.93
C PHE A 54 -4.91 -15.52 -0.75
N THR A 55 -4.87 -16.82 -0.50
CA THR A 55 -6.07 -17.62 -0.22
C THR A 55 -6.50 -17.46 1.24
N TYR A 56 -7.81 -17.49 1.50
CA TYR A 56 -8.41 -17.21 2.82
C TYR A 56 -7.95 -18.19 3.91
N ASP A 57 -7.65 -19.43 3.54
CA ASP A 57 -7.13 -20.47 4.44
C ASP A 57 -5.80 -20.09 5.11
N VAL A 58 -5.03 -19.19 4.49
CA VAL A 58 -3.75 -18.71 5.01
C VAL A 58 -3.93 -17.53 5.98
N LEU A 59 -5.07 -16.83 5.92
CA LEU A 59 -5.29 -15.61 6.68
C LEU A 59 -5.88 -15.92 8.07
N THR A 60 -5.31 -15.29 9.10
CA THR A 60 -5.96 -15.25 10.41
C THR A 60 -6.96 -14.10 10.43
N LYS A 61 -8.00 -14.15 11.26
CA LYS A 61 -8.96 -13.04 11.42
C LYS A 61 -8.28 -11.68 11.64
N LYS A 62 -7.20 -11.67 12.43
CA LYS A 62 -6.40 -10.46 12.67
C LYS A 62 -5.72 -9.94 11.40
N LEU A 63 -5.24 -10.84 10.54
CA LEU A 63 -4.60 -10.48 9.27
C LEU A 63 -5.63 -10.00 8.24
N GLU A 64 -6.82 -10.61 8.20
CA GLU A 64 -7.94 -10.15 7.36
C GLU A 64 -8.33 -8.71 7.67
N GLN A 65 -8.40 -8.34 8.96
CA GLN A 65 -8.68 -6.97 9.40
C GLN A 65 -7.58 -5.96 9.03
N GLN A 66 -6.38 -6.43 8.69
CA GLN A 66 -5.23 -5.57 8.34
C GLN A 66 -5.06 -5.38 6.83
N ILE A 67 -5.89 -6.02 6.02
CA ILE A 67 -5.80 -5.95 4.56
C ILE A 67 -7.05 -5.34 3.92
N SER A 68 -6.87 -4.75 2.75
CA SER A 68 -7.93 -4.28 1.88
C SER A 68 -7.70 -4.75 0.45
N HIS A 69 -8.78 -4.89 -0.32
CA HIS A 69 -8.73 -5.37 -1.70
C HIS A 69 -9.15 -4.23 -2.64
N SER A 70 -8.37 -4.01 -3.70
CA SER A 70 -8.71 -3.08 -4.79
C SER A 70 -8.06 -3.57 -6.07
N ASP A 71 -8.80 -3.56 -7.18
CA ASP A 71 -8.28 -3.88 -8.52
C ASP A 71 -7.50 -5.21 -8.59
N GLY A 72 -7.97 -6.23 -7.88
CA GLY A 72 -7.33 -7.56 -7.84
C GLY A 72 -6.00 -7.61 -7.06
N LEU A 73 -5.66 -6.54 -6.33
CA LEU A 73 -4.49 -6.43 -5.47
C LEU A 73 -4.91 -6.39 -4.00
N VAL A 74 -4.02 -6.88 -3.15
CA VAL A 74 -4.13 -6.76 -1.69
C VAL A 74 -3.25 -5.61 -1.21
N PHE A 75 -3.79 -4.78 -0.34
CA PHE A 75 -3.10 -3.67 0.31
C PHE A 75 -3.17 -3.84 1.82
N SER A 76 -2.29 -3.15 2.55
CA SER A 76 -2.56 -2.89 3.96
C SER A 76 -3.68 -1.86 4.10
N VAL A 77 -4.53 -1.98 5.11
CA VAL A 77 -5.49 -0.91 5.48
C VAL A 77 -4.80 0.42 5.79
N THR A 78 -3.52 0.40 6.15
CA THR A 78 -2.69 1.61 6.37
C THR A 78 -1.86 2.01 5.15
N CYS A 79 -2.16 1.48 3.96
CA CYS A 79 -1.46 1.83 2.74
C CYS A 79 -1.56 3.34 2.46
N LYS A 80 -0.44 3.97 2.14
CA LYS A 80 -0.36 5.41 1.81
C LYS A 80 -0.72 5.72 0.36
N GLY A 81 -1.14 4.74 -0.44
CA GLY A 81 -1.54 4.91 -1.84
C GLY A 81 -0.37 5.10 -2.84
N ALA A 82 0.65 5.88 -2.48
CA ALA A 82 1.77 6.23 -3.35
C ALA A 82 3.15 5.87 -2.77
N VAL A 83 4.15 5.80 -3.66
CA VAL A 83 5.57 5.53 -3.40
C VAL A 83 6.44 6.37 -4.32
N LYS A 84 7.66 6.72 -3.89
CA LYS A 84 8.62 7.46 -4.73
C LYS A 84 9.33 6.60 -5.78
N GLN A 85 9.47 5.30 -5.50
CA GLN A 85 10.14 4.39 -6.43
C GLN A 85 9.12 3.67 -7.29
N GLN A 86 9.24 3.80 -8.61
CA GLN A 86 8.37 3.12 -9.55
C GLN A 86 8.39 1.61 -9.32
N GLY A 87 7.21 1.00 -9.39
CA GLY A 87 7.08 -0.45 -9.26
C GLY A 87 7.31 -0.99 -7.84
N SER A 88 7.42 -0.13 -6.83
CA SER A 88 7.61 -0.54 -5.44
C SER A 88 6.30 -0.61 -4.64
N SER A 89 6.39 -1.19 -3.45
CA SER A 89 5.32 -1.22 -2.45
C SER A 89 5.71 -0.38 -1.23
N CYS A 90 4.74 0.28 -0.61
CA CYS A 90 4.98 1.01 0.63
C CYS A 90 5.35 0.04 1.77
N ILE A 91 5.91 0.59 2.86
CA ILE A 91 6.37 -0.21 4.01
C ILE A 91 5.25 -1.06 4.62
N SER A 92 4.04 -0.51 4.75
CA SER A 92 2.88 -1.24 5.28
C SER A 92 2.51 -2.44 4.41
N CYS A 93 2.50 -2.27 3.09
CA CYS A 93 2.22 -3.37 2.15
C CYS A 93 3.34 -4.41 2.13
N LYS A 94 4.61 -4.00 2.26
CA LYS A 94 5.75 -4.90 2.40
C LYS A 94 5.63 -5.74 3.68
N TYR A 95 5.22 -5.14 4.78
CA TYR A 95 5.01 -5.84 6.05
C TYR A 95 3.89 -6.88 5.94
N VAL A 96 2.73 -6.49 5.43
CA VAL A 96 1.61 -7.42 5.17
C VAL A 96 2.05 -8.60 4.31
N ARG A 97 2.76 -8.32 3.20
CA ARG A 97 3.30 -9.37 2.33
C ARG A 97 4.18 -10.35 3.11
N LYS A 98 5.10 -9.84 3.93
CA LYS A 98 5.99 -10.67 4.76
C LYS A 98 5.20 -11.53 5.73
N VAL A 99 4.22 -10.95 6.44
CA VAL A 99 3.38 -11.69 7.40
C VAL A 99 2.63 -12.82 6.72
N ILE A 100 2.00 -12.56 5.57
CA ILE A 100 1.26 -13.59 4.83
C ILE A 100 2.19 -14.71 4.34
N LEU A 101 3.34 -14.36 3.75
CA LEU A 101 4.30 -15.36 3.25
C LEU A 101 4.88 -16.22 4.38
N THR A 102 5.21 -15.61 5.52
CA THR A 102 5.65 -16.34 6.72
C THR A 102 4.58 -17.31 7.20
N ARG A 103 3.30 -16.88 7.24
CA ARG A 103 2.19 -17.74 7.63
C ARG A 103 1.98 -18.90 6.67
N LYS A 104 2.05 -18.64 5.35
CA LYS A 104 1.98 -19.67 4.31
C LYS A 104 3.07 -20.73 4.48
N SER A 105 4.30 -20.29 4.71
CA SER A 105 5.42 -21.21 4.97
C SER A 105 5.23 -22.02 6.25
N TYR A 106 4.73 -21.41 7.32
CA TYR A 106 4.42 -22.13 8.57
C TYR A 106 3.36 -23.21 8.37
N LEU A 107 2.25 -22.88 7.70
CA LEU A 107 1.18 -23.84 7.44
C LEU A 107 1.64 -25.01 6.57
N LYS A 108 2.46 -24.73 5.55
CA LYS A 108 3.07 -25.77 4.70
C LYS A 108 3.93 -26.75 5.51
N ARG A 109 4.80 -26.24 6.38
CA ARG A 109 5.64 -27.11 7.25
C ARG A 109 4.80 -27.94 8.20
N LYS A 110 3.77 -27.34 8.81
CA LYS A 110 2.87 -28.06 9.73
C LYS A 110 2.11 -29.20 9.02
N SER A 111 1.67 -28.99 7.78
CA SER A 111 1.02 -30.05 7.00
C SER A 111 1.99 -31.19 6.65
N GLU A 112 3.25 -30.87 6.35
CA GLU A 112 4.29 -31.86 6.06
C GLU A 112 4.65 -32.69 7.31
N GLU A 113 4.77 -32.04 8.48
CA GLU A 113 5.01 -32.73 9.77
C GLU A 113 3.88 -33.71 10.12
N THR A 114 2.62 -33.34 9.87
CA THR A 114 1.44 -34.17 10.17
C THR A 114 1.33 -35.42 9.27
N GLN A 115 2.04 -35.46 8.15
CA GLN A 115 2.03 -36.58 7.20
C GLN A 115 3.18 -37.59 7.42
N SER A 116 4.05 -37.37 8.41
CA SER A 116 5.11 -38.31 8.76
C SER A 116 4.53 -39.43 9.64
N PRO A 117 4.56 -40.71 9.27
CA PRO A 117 4.12 -41.78 10.15
C PRO A 117 4.97 -41.81 11.43
N PRO A 118 4.41 -42.21 12.59
CA PRO A 118 5.20 -42.37 13.80
C PRO A 118 6.31 -43.37 13.52
N ASN A 119 7.56 -42.94 13.74
CA ASN A 119 8.72 -43.81 13.65
C ASN A 119 8.61 -44.83 14.79
N CYS A 120 8.05 -46.01 14.53
CA CYS A 120 8.14 -47.16 15.41
C CYS A 120 9.59 -47.64 15.37
N GLY A 121 10.43 -47.02 16.21
CA GLY A 121 11.79 -47.46 16.45
C GLY A 121 11.78 -48.91 16.89
N SER A 122 12.51 -49.73 16.12
CA SER A 122 12.76 -51.16 16.36
C SER A 122 13.71 -51.38 17.54
#